data_AF-D4CTY7-F1
#
_entry.id   AF-D4CTY7-F1
#
_cell.length_a   1.000
_cell.length_b   1.000
_cell.length_c   1.000
_cell.angle_alpha   90.00
_cell.angle_beta   90.00
_cell.angle_gamma   90.00
#
_symmetry.space_group_name_H-M   'P 1'
#
loop_
_entity.id
_entity.type
_entity.pdbx_description
1 polymer ?
#
loop_
_entity_poly.entity_id
_entity_poly.type
_entity_poly.pdbx_seq_one_letter_code
_entity_poly.pdbx_strand_id
1 'polypeptide(L)'
;MKSFLALIILIFLTACTNTRYYYYPENYKNSDISISASLVEFGKEDSALDYIWVLDLRDHYDERHDVKILSSKIKIINNGKEYIIKTEPNSEHIYIYKQGIIITGDFTAYIGKVQLDNGKIIDIPPLKFKKNVLIEKYNGLDDAFSKGIPRKEIFNGTVENYKKQKK
;
A
#
# COMPACT_ATOMS: atom_id res chain seq x y z
N MET A 1 21.63 28.16 32.03
CA MET A 1 20.30 27.53 32.24
C MET A 1 19.25 27.92 31.19
N LYS A 2 19.10 29.21 30.80
CA LYS A 2 18.10 29.61 29.80
C LYS A 2 18.28 29.01 28.40
N SER A 3 19.52 28.84 27.91
CA SER A 3 19.76 28.25 26.58
C SER A 3 19.53 26.73 26.53
N PHE A 4 19.72 26.02 27.64
CA PHE A 4 19.51 24.56 27.71
C PHE A 4 18.02 24.22 27.72
N LEU A 5 17.20 25.02 28.40
CA LEU A 5 15.75 24.89 28.39
C LEU A 5 15.16 25.19 26.99
N ALA A 6 15.72 26.19 26.29
CA ALA A 6 15.32 26.50 24.90
C ALA A 6 15.64 25.35 23.93
N LEU A 7 16.77 24.66 24.11
CA LEU A 7 17.16 23.51 23.28
C LEU A 7 16.23 22.31 23.51
N ILE A 8 15.84 22.04 24.75
CA ILE A 8 14.87 20.99 25.11
C ILE A 8 13.50 21.28 24.48
N ILE A 9 13.03 22.54 24.55
CA ILE A 9 11.76 22.96 23.91
C ILE A 9 11.82 22.79 22.38
N LEU A 10 12.96 23.08 21.75
CA LEU A 10 13.15 22.94 20.30
C LEU A 10 13.00 21.49 19.82
N ILE A 11 13.42 20.51 20.63
CA ILE A 11 13.30 19.08 20.32
C ILE A 11 11.82 18.64 20.31
N PHE A 12 10.97 19.20 21.17
CA PHE A 12 9.53 18.91 21.18
C PHE A 12 8.74 19.64 20.09
N LEU A 13 9.36 20.61 19.40
CA LEU A 13 8.74 21.40 18.32
C LEU A 13 8.96 20.78 16.93
N THR A 14 9.81 19.77 16.77
CA THR A 14 9.99 19.12 15.47
C THR A 14 8.80 18.21 15.18
N ALA A 15 7.85 18.69 14.38
CA ALA A 15 6.77 17.86 13.87
C ALA A 15 7.34 16.76 12.96
N CYS A 16 7.16 15.49 13.34
CA CYS A 16 7.55 14.37 12.50
C CYS A 16 6.41 14.04 11.54
N THR A 17 6.70 13.97 10.25
CA THR A 17 5.72 13.56 9.24
C THR A 17 6.11 12.18 8.72
N ASN A 18 5.28 11.18 8.99
CA ASN A 18 5.40 9.88 8.36
C ASN A 18 4.57 9.89 7.07
N THR A 19 5.20 9.50 5.95
CA THR A 19 4.55 9.41 4.65
C THR A 19 4.72 7.99 4.13
N ARG A 20 3.60 7.35 3.80
CA ARG A 20 3.58 6.00 3.22
C ARG A 20 2.73 5.95 1.97
N TYR A 21 3.35 5.60 0.86
CA TYR A 21 2.71 5.32 -0.41
C TYR A 21 2.39 3.83 -0.52
N TYR A 22 1.28 3.53 -1.19
CA TYR A 22 0.84 2.17 -1.50
C TYR A 22 -0.16 2.21 -2.66
N TYR A 23 -0.51 1.06 -3.19
CA TYR A 23 -1.51 0.92 -4.25
C TYR A 23 -2.71 0.13 -3.76
N TYR A 24 -3.90 0.59 -4.16
CA TYR A 24 -5.16 -0.10 -3.90
C TYR A 24 -6.05 -0.04 -5.15
N PRO A 25 -6.78 -1.10 -5.50
CA PRO A 25 -7.69 -1.09 -6.63
C PRO A 25 -8.94 -0.27 -6.32
N GLU A 26 -9.24 0.75 -7.12
CA GLU A 26 -10.41 1.62 -6.89
C GLU A 26 -11.74 0.94 -7.23
N ASN A 27 -11.69 -0.09 -8.08
CA ASN A 27 -12.85 -0.73 -8.68
C ASN A 27 -13.11 -2.15 -8.15
N TYR A 28 -12.55 -2.53 -7.01
CA TYR A 28 -12.69 -3.87 -6.48
C TYR A 28 -12.83 -3.91 -4.96
N LYS A 29 -13.85 -4.64 -4.52
CA LYS A 29 -14.10 -5.01 -3.13
C LYS A 29 -14.63 -6.43 -3.12
N ASN A 30 -14.17 -7.23 -2.17
CA ASN A 30 -14.59 -8.61 -1.99
C ASN A 30 -14.66 -8.89 -0.48
N SER A 31 -15.55 -9.78 -0.06
CA SER A 31 -15.73 -10.14 1.35
C SER A 31 -14.77 -11.23 1.84
N ASP A 32 -14.18 -11.99 0.92
CA ASP A 32 -13.29 -13.11 1.22
C ASP A 32 -11.81 -12.73 1.11
N ILE A 33 -11.46 -11.79 0.22
CA ILE A 33 -10.07 -11.39 -0.03
C ILE A 33 -9.87 -9.89 -0.09
N SER A 34 -8.65 -9.45 0.20
CA SER A 34 -8.15 -8.12 -0.08
C SER A 34 -7.02 -8.18 -1.11
N ILE A 35 -6.95 -7.20 -2.01
CA ILE A 35 -5.87 -7.11 -3.00
C ILE A 35 -5.26 -5.72 -2.91
N SER A 36 -3.95 -5.65 -2.71
CA SER A 36 -3.20 -4.40 -2.63
C SER A 36 -1.84 -4.54 -3.31
N ALA A 37 -1.10 -3.44 -3.42
CA ALA A 37 0.25 -3.47 -3.98
C ALA A 37 1.20 -2.56 -3.19
N SER A 38 2.44 -3.01 -3.07
CA SER A 38 3.51 -2.31 -2.35
C SER A 38 4.53 -1.70 -3.31
N LEU A 39 5.27 -0.73 -2.81
CA LEU A 39 6.40 -0.12 -3.51
C LEU A 39 7.70 -0.63 -2.94
N VAL A 40 8.77 -0.57 -3.73
CA VAL A 40 10.14 -0.90 -3.28
C VAL A 40 10.52 -0.02 -2.09
N GLU A 41 10.23 1.27 -2.19
CA GLU A 41 10.37 2.24 -1.11
C GLU A 41 9.02 2.93 -0.86
N PHE A 42 8.32 2.47 0.18
CA PHE A 42 7.01 3.04 0.54
C PHE A 42 7.07 4.51 0.99
N GLY A 43 8.25 5.06 1.32
CA GLY A 43 8.41 6.48 1.67
C GLY A 43 8.56 7.42 0.46
N LYS A 44 8.70 6.88 -0.75
CA LYS A 44 8.98 7.66 -1.96
C LYS A 44 7.84 7.57 -2.98
N GLU A 45 7.32 8.72 -3.38
CA GLU A 45 6.20 8.79 -4.33
C GLU A 45 6.56 8.19 -5.69
N ASP A 46 7.79 8.38 -6.16
CA ASP A 46 8.30 7.93 -7.45
C ASP A 46 8.85 6.50 -7.44
N SER A 47 8.81 5.81 -6.29
CA SER A 47 9.25 4.42 -6.20
C SER A 47 8.48 3.52 -7.16
N ALA A 48 9.18 2.49 -7.66
CA ALA A 48 8.59 1.45 -8.48
C ALA A 48 7.63 0.57 -7.67
N LEU A 49 6.64 0.01 -8.37
CA LEU A 49 5.81 -1.10 -7.90
C LEU A 49 6.69 -2.32 -7.62
N ASP A 50 6.65 -2.82 -6.39
CA ASP A 50 7.41 -4.01 -5.99
C ASP A 50 6.61 -5.28 -6.26
N TYR A 51 5.46 -5.41 -5.61
CA TYR A 51 4.59 -6.57 -5.73
C TYR A 51 3.10 -6.22 -5.61
N ILE A 52 2.25 -7.09 -6.14
CA ILE A 52 0.82 -7.17 -5.82
C ILE A 52 0.65 -8.32 -4.82
N TRP A 53 -0.16 -8.12 -3.79
CA TRP A 53 -0.46 -9.10 -2.76
C TRP A 53 -1.96 -9.36 -2.67
N VAL A 54 -2.33 -10.63 -2.57
CA VAL A 54 -3.69 -11.10 -2.31
C VAL A 54 -3.74 -11.68 -0.90
N LEU A 55 -4.52 -11.08 -0.02
CA LEU A 55 -4.70 -11.51 1.36
C LEU A 55 -6.03 -12.25 1.50
N ASP A 56 -6.03 -13.43 2.12
CA ASP A 56 -7.26 -14.04 2.63
C ASP A 56 -7.73 -13.24 3.85
N LEU A 57 -8.97 -12.75 3.85
CA LEU A 57 -9.49 -11.96 4.96
C LEU A 57 -9.78 -12.78 6.21
N ARG A 58 -9.72 -14.12 6.12
CA ARG A 58 -9.74 -15.01 7.28
C ARG A 58 -8.38 -15.11 7.94
N ASP A 59 -7.27 -14.79 7.26
CA ASP A 59 -5.91 -14.92 7.81
C ASP A 59 -5.76 -14.06 9.06
N HIS A 60 -5.36 -14.70 10.16
CA HIS A 60 -5.05 -14.04 11.42
C HIS A 60 -3.93 -14.78 12.15
N TYR A 61 -3.47 -14.22 13.27
CA TYR A 61 -2.28 -14.73 13.96
C TYR A 61 -2.42 -16.20 14.40
N ASP A 62 -3.61 -16.59 14.86
CA ASP A 62 -3.88 -17.93 15.42
C ASP A 62 -4.24 -18.98 14.36
N GLU A 63 -4.79 -18.55 13.22
CA GLU A 63 -5.16 -19.44 12.11
C GLU A 63 -4.71 -18.82 10.78
N ARG A 64 -3.77 -19.49 10.13
CA ARG A 64 -3.20 -19.06 8.87
C ARG A 64 -4.04 -19.57 7.70
N HIS A 65 -4.37 -18.67 6.79
CA HIS A 65 -5.12 -18.98 5.59
C HIS A 65 -4.36 -18.51 4.34
N ASP A 66 -4.06 -19.46 3.46
CA ASP A 66 -3.28 -19.21 2.26
C ASP A 66 -4.18 -18.88 1.07
N VAL A 67 -3.66 -18.03 0.17
CA VAL A 67 -4.24 -17.79 -1.16
C VAL A 67 -3.24 -18.19 -2.23
N LYS A 68 -3.73 -18.87 -3.26
CA LYS A 68 -2.94 -19.29 -4.42
C LYS A 68 -3.39 -18.54 -5.65
N ILE A 69 -2.48 -17.83 -6.30
CA ILE A 69 -2.73 -17.28 -7.63
C ILE A 69 -2.60 -18.40 -8.66
N LEU A 70 -3.67 -18.65 -9.42
CA LEU A 70 -3.74 -19.79 -10.34
C LEU A 70 -3.14 -19.49 -11.71
N SER A 71 -3.09 -18.22 -12.10
CA SER A 71 -2.49 -17.79 -13.35
C SER A 71 -0.96 -17.90 -13.25
N SER A 72 -0.30 -18.59 -14.19
CA SER A 72 1.18 -18.68 -14.25
C SER A 72 1.85 -17.39 -14.76
N LYS A 73 1.06 -16.53 -15.40
CA LYS A 73 1.44 -15.19 -15.85
C LYS A 73 0.24 -14.26 -15.70
N ILE A 74 0.51 -13.00 -15.38
CA ILE A 74 -0.50 -11.94 -15.41
C ILE A 74 -0.09 -10.85 -16.39
N LYS A 75 -1.05 -10.02 -16.77
CA LYS A 75 -0.81 -8.81 -17.56
C LYS A 75 -0.95 -7.57 -16.70
N ILE A 76 -0.01 -6.63 -16.83
CA ILE A 76 -0.14 -5.27 -16.30
C ILE A 76 -0.09 -4.28 -17.45
N ILE A 77 -0.96 -3.27 -17.42
CA ILE A 77 -0.96 -2.14 -18.35
C ILE A 77 -0.67 -0.87 -17.56
N ASN A 78 0.36 -0.14 -17.94
CA ASN A 78 0.73 1.16 -17.37
C ASN A 78 1.08 2.11 -18.52
N ASN A 79 0.41 3.26 -18.58
CA ASN A 79 0.57 4.27 -19.64
C ASN A 79 0.53 3.71 -21.07
N GLY A 80 -0.41 2.79 -21.33
CA GLY A 80 -0.58 2.15 -22.65
C GLY A 80 0.46 1.07 -22.99
N LYS A 81 1.49 0.88 -22.16
CA LYS A 81 2.46 -0.20 -22.31
C LYS A 81 1.99 -1.44 -21.56
N GLU A 82 2.08 -2.59 -22.21
CA GLU A 82 1.75 -3.89 -21.63
C GLU A 82 3.01 -4.60 -21.10
N TYR A 83 2.85 -5.27 -19.96
CA TYR A 83 3.88 -6.06 -19.30
C TYR A 83 3.31 -7.44 -18.97
N ILE A 84 4.09 -8.49 -19.24
CA ILE A 84 3.76 -9.86 -18.86
C ILE A 84 4.62 -10.23 -17.66
N ILE A 85 3.97 -10.48 -16.53
CA ILE A 85 4.61 -10.78 -15.25
C ILE A 85 4.46 -12.27 -14.98
N LYS A 86 5.55 -12.99 -14.72
CA LYS A 86 5.46 -14.38 -14.26
C LYS A 86 5.01 -14.40 -12.80
N THR A 87 4.14 -15.34 -12.44
CA THR A 87 3.80 -15.57 -11.03
C THR A 87 4.65 -16.69 -10.46
N GLU A 88 4.79 -16.70 -9.14
CA GLU A 88 5.39 -17.82 -8.43
C GLU A 88 4.29 -18.86 -8.09
N PRO A 89 4.51 -20.17 -8.33
CA PRO A 89 3.53 -21.19 -8.00
C PRO A 89 3.18 -21.17 -6.51
N ASN A 90 1.89 -21.34 -6.18
CA ASN A 90 1.38 -21.37 -4.80
C ASN A 90 1.73 -20.12 -3.98
N SER A 91 1.99 -18.98 -4.62
CA SER A 91 2.22 -17.71 -3.94
C SER A 91 0.95 -16.87 -3.95
N GLU A 92 0.78 -16.11 -2.88
CA GLU A 92 -0.17 -15.02 -2.73
C GLU A 92 0.38 -13.67 -3.24
N HIS A 93 1.69 -13.65 -3.54
CA HIS A 93 2.41 -12.50 -4.06
C HIS A 93 2.71 -12.64 -5.56
N ILE A 94 2.59 -11.53 -6.28
CA ILE A 94 3.09 -11.36 -7.64
C ILE A 94 4.23 -10.36 -7.56
N TYR A 95 5.47 -10.81 -7.70
CA TYR A 95 6.64 -9.93 -7.67
C TYR A 95 6.90 -9.31 -9.05
N ILE A 96 6.91 -7.98 -9.13
CA ILE A 96 7.11 -7.22 -10.37
C ILE A 96 8.56 -6.73 -10.45
N TYR A 97 9.02 -5.97 -9.45
CA TYR A 97 10.32 -5.29 -9.50
C TYR A 97 11.49 -6.28 -9.56
N LYS A 98 11.39 -7.39 -8.83
CA LYS A 98 12.35 -8.52 -8.84
C LYS A 98 12.59 -9.09 -10.26
N GLN A 99 11.66 -8.89 -11.20
CA GLN A 99 11.80 -9.32 -12.60
C GLN A 99 12.46 -8.26 -13.51
N GLY A 100 12.94 -7.14 -12.95
CA GLY A 100 13.53 -6.03 -13.70
C GLY A 100 12.50 -5.13 -14.40
N ILE A 101 11.22 -5.26 -14.04
CA ILE A 101 10.12 -4.48 -14.63
C ILE A 101 9.85 -3.27 -13.74
N ILE A 102 9.98 -2.07 -14.33
CA ILE A 102 9.77 -0.81 -13.63
C ILE A 102 8.40 -0.24 -14.02
N ILE A 103 7.47 -0.21 -13.06
CA ILE A 103 6.16 0.41 -13.21
C ILE A 103 6.03 1.49 -12.15
N THR A 104 5.72 2.72 -12.59
CA THR A 104 5.45 3.87 -11.75
C THR A 104 4.13 4.51 -12.18
N GLY A 105 3.44 5.15 -11.24
CA GLY A 105 2.09 5.71 -11.48
C GLY A 105 1.00 4.64 -11.45
N ASP A 106 -0.22 5.03 -11.84
CA ASP A 106 -1.39 4.15 -11.83
C ASP A 106 -1.30 3.06 -12.89
N PHE A 107 -1.92 1.91 -12.64
CA PHE A 107 -1.85 0.77 -13.57
C PHE A 107 -3.12 -0.09 -13.50
N THR A 108 -3.34 -0.89 -14.55
CA THR A 108 -4.38 -1.92 -14.58
C THR A 108 -3.74 -3.30 -14.55
N ALA A 109 -4.16 -4.19 -13.66
CA ALA A 109 -3.69 -5.56 -13.58
C ALA A 109 -4.79 -6.58 -13.92
N TYR A 110 -4.43 -7.61 -14.68
CA TYR A 110 -5.29 -8.72 -15.07
C TYR A 110 -4.78 -9.99 -14.38
N ILE A 111 -5.25 -10.22 -13.16
CA ILE A 111 -4.74 -11.29 -12.27
C ILE A 111 -5.28 -12.67 -12.69
N GLY A 112 -6.53 -12.74 -13.16
CA GLY A 112 -7.17 -14.00 -13.57
C GLY A 112 -7.92 -14.62 -12.40
N LYS A 113 -7.43 -15.74 -11.86
CA LYS A 113 -8.11 -16.47 -10.77
C LYS A 113 -7.21 -16.67 -9.57
N VAL A 114 -7.82 -16.71 -8.40
CA VAL A 114 -7.17 -17.12 -7.15
C VAL A 114 -7.97 -18.24 -6.48
N GLN A 115 -7.30 -19.07 -5.69
CA GLN A 115 -7.92 -20.14 -4.91
C GLN A 115 -7.55 -19.97 -3.44
N LEU A 116 -8.55 -20.03 -2.57
CA LEU A 116 -8.36 -20.06 -1.13
C LEU A 116 -8.04 -21.48 -0.65
N ASP A 117 -7.47 -21.62 0.55
CA ASP A 117 -7.14 -22.90 1.18
C ASP A 117 -8.31 -23.90 1.28
N ASN A 118 -9.54 -23.41 1.45
CA ASN A 118 -10.77 -24.20 1.49
C ASN A 118 -11.25 -24.67 0.10
N GLY A 119 -10.47 -24.39 -0.95
CA GLY A 119 -10.74 -24.79 -2.33
C GLY A 119 -11.59 -23.80 -3.13
N LYS A 120 -12.18 -22.78 -2.50
CA LYS A 120 -12.98 -21.75 -3.19
C LYS A 120 -12.13 -21.00 -4.22
N ILE A 121 -12.62 -20.92 -5.44
CA ILE A 121 -11.99 -20.19 -6.54
C ILE A 121 -12.71 -18.85 -6.72
N ILE A 122 -11.96 -17.77 -6.86
CA ILE A 122 -12.46 -16.42 -7.07
C ILE A 122 -11.89 -15.90 -8.40
N ASP A 123 -12.79 -15.51 -9.30
CA ASP A 123 -12.44 -14.82 -10.53
C ASP A 123 -12.18 -13.33 -10.24
N ILE A 124 -11.00 -12.84 -10.62
CA ILE A 124 -10.57 -11.47 -10.39
C ILE A 124 -10.73 -10.68 -11.70
N PRO A 125 -11.64 -9.68 -11.74
CA PRO A 125 -11.77 -8.81 -12.91
C PRO A 125 -10.52 -7.95 -13.08
N PRO A 126 -10.37 -7.24 -14.22
CA PRO A 126 -9.32 -6.25 -14.37
C PRO A 126 -9.37 -5.19 -13.26
N LEU A 127 -8.26 -5.00 -12.56
CA LEU A 127 -8.15 -4.12 -11.39
C LEU A 127 -7.42 -2.84 -11.75
N LYS A 128 -8.01 -1.68 -11.45
CA LYS A 128 -7.43 -0.35 -11.63
C LYS A 128 -6.78 0.11 -10.34
N PHE A 129 -5.46 -0.07 -10.23
CA PHE A 129 -4.70 0.35 -9.06
C PHE A 129 -4.39 1.84 -9.11
N LYS A 130 -4.77 2.53 -8.04
CA LYS A 130 -4.46 3.93 -7.80
C LYS A 130 -3.40 4.06 -6.73
N LYS A 131 -2.45 4.96 -6.94
CA LYS A 131 -1.48 5.32 -5.89
C LYS A 131 -2.17 6.12 -4.79
N ASN A 132 -2.06 5.62 -3.58
CA ASN A 132 -2.53 6.25 -2.36
C ASN A 132 -1.35 6.74 -1.52
N VAL A 133 -1.62 7.69 -0.64
CA VAL A 133 -0.68 8.19 0.35
C VAL A 133 -1.38 8.28 1.70
N LEU A 134 -0.74 7.70 2.70
CA LEU A 134 -1.03 7.89 4.12
C LEU A 134 -0.01 8.89 4.67
N ILE A 135 -0.51 9.96 5.27
CA ILE A 135 0.33 10.99 5.88
C ILE A 135 -0.11 11.16 7.31
N GLU A 136 0.84 11.01 8.20
CA GLU A 136 0.62 11.05 9.64
C GLU A 136 1.56 12.11 10.20
N LYS A 137 0.98 13.21 10.69
CA LYS A 137 1.76 14.25 11.35
C LYS A 137 1.69 14.06 12.86
N TYR A 138 2.85 14.05 13.48
CA TYR A 138 3.03 13.96 14.92
C TYR A 138 3.60 15.28 15.41
N ASN A 139 2.91 15.93 16.34
CA ASN A 139 3.39 17.16 16.99
C ASN A 139 3.73 16.84 18.45
N GLY A 140 4.98 17.05 18.85
CA GLY A 140 5.46 16.74 20.20
C GLY A 140 4.75 17.56 21.29
N LEU A 141 4.26 18.76 20.96
CA LEU A 141 3.43 19.55 21.86
C LEU A 141 2.05 18.93 22.04
N ASP A 142 1.39 18.50 20.96
CA ASP A 142 0.07 17.88 21.08
C ASP A 142 0.15 16.57 21.85
N ASP A 143 1.21 15.77 21.68
CA ASP A 143 1.39 14.51 22.41
C ASP A 143 1.68 14.74 23.91
N ALA A 144 2.44 15.80 24.25
CA ALA A 144 2.72 16.17 25.64
C ALA A 144 1.51 16.76 26.40
N PHE A 145 0.57 17.41 25.68
CA PHE A 145 -0.61 18.04 26.28
C PHE A 145 -1.92 17.27 26.07
N SER A 146 -1.92 16.24 25.21
CA SER A 146 -3.04 15.32 25.09
C SER A 146 -2.91 14.24 26.17
N LYS A 147 -3.97 14.02 26.94
CA LYS A 147 -4.02 13.04 28.04
C LYS A 147 -4.02 11.59 27.51
N GLY A 148 -2.99 11.21 26.75
CA GLY A 148 -2.86 9.91 26.10
C GLY A 148 -3.68 9.72 24.83
N ILE A 149 -4.15 10.79 24.18
CA ILE A 149 -4.88 10.73 22.90
C ILE A 149 -4.09 11.51 21.84
N PRO A 150 -3.23 10.85 21.05
CA PRO A 150 -2.42 11.52 20.04
C PRO A 150 -3.34 12.29 19.07
N ARG A 151 -3.24 13.63 19.03
CA ARG A 151 -3.90 14.41 17.98
C ARG A 151 -3.10 14.23 16.70
N LYS A 152 -3.54 13.26 15.92
CA LYS A 152 -2.91 12.86 14.66
C LYS A 152 -3.70 13.47 13.52
N GLU A 153 -3.10 14.40 12.78
CA GLU A 153 -3.62 14.72 11.45
C GLU A 153 -3.29 13.54 10.54
N ILE A 154 -4.33 12.86 10.06
CA ILE A 154 -4.21 11.74 9.13
C ILE A 154 -4.84 12.14 7.82
N PHE A 155 -4.05 12.20 6.76
CA PHE A 155 -4.59 12.10 5.41
C PHE A 155 -4.43 10.66 4.94
N ASN A 156 -5.50 10.08 4.42
CA ASN A 156 -5.46 8.79 3.73
C ASN A 156 -6.35 8.88 2.48
N GLY A 157 -5.73 8.70 1.31
CA GLY A 157 -6.44 8.67 0.05
C GLY A 157 -5.50 8.71 -1.14
N THR A 158 -6.03 8.94 -2.33
CA THR A 158 -5.22 8.98 -3.55
C THR A 158 -4.22 10.15 -3.51
N VAL A 159 -3.06 9.95 -4.13
CA VAL A 159 -2.04 11.01 -4.29
C VAL A 159 -2.63 12.22 -5.03
N GLU A 160 -3.52 11.98 -6.00
CA GLU A 160 -4.23 13.04 -6.71
C GLU A 160 -5.08 13.90 -5.76
N ASN A 161 -5.86 13.28 -4.88
CA ASN A 161 -6.69 13.99 -3.91
C ASN A 161 -5.84 14.79 -2.92
N TYR A 162 -4.73 14.22 -2.46
CA TYR A 162 -3.79 14.92 -1.59
C TYR A 162 -3.23 16.19 -2.24
N LYS A 163 -2.80 16.08 -3.51
CA LYS A 163 -2.26 17.22 -4.27
C LYS A 163 -3.31 18.30 -4.52
N LYS A 164 -4.59 17.93 -4.68
CA LYS A 164 -5.69 18.90 -4.82
C LYS A 164 -5.97 19.68 -3.53
N GLN A 165 -5.87 19.05 -2.36
CA GLN A 165 -6.07 19.72 -1.06
C GLN A 165 -4.93 20.69 -0.69
N LYS A 166 -3.74 20.52 -1.29
CA LYS A 166 -2.59 21.39 -1.07
C LYS A 166 -2.53 22.62 -1.99
N LYS A 167 -3.38 22.69 -3.01
CA LYS A 167 -3.50 23.84 -3.91
C LYS A 167 -4.47 24.85 -3.33
#